data_AF-A0A1H3N2G8-F1
#
_entry.id   AF-A0A1H3N2G8-F1
#
_cell.length_a   1.000
_cell.length_b   1.000
_cell.length_c   1.000
_cell.angle_alpha   90.00
_cell.angle_beta   90.00
_cell.angle_gamma   90.00
#
_symmetry.space_group_name_H-M   'P 1'
#
loop_
_entity.id
_entity.type
_entity.pdbx_description
1 polymer ?
#
loop_
_entity_poly.entity_id
_entity_poly.type
_entity_poly.pdbx_seq_one_letter_code
_entity_poly.pdbx_strand_id
1 'polypeptide(L)' 'MKSVNSSRYALLMTSLPLAARGLKSYRHPSVFGWVMIGATDDADALREAARSVDSPSMMLLQKWNGSAYQNCAQQAAS' A
#
# COMPACT_ATOMS: atom_id res chain seq x y z
N MET A 1 0.03 -44.89 -2.64
CA MET A 1 -0.56 -43.70 -1.97
C MET A 1 0.58 -42.78 -1.55
N LYS A 2 0.81 -41.66 -2.25
CA LYS A 2 1.78 -40.65 -1.84
C LYS A 2 0.99 -39.42 -1.41
N SER A 3 0.94 -39.17 -0.11
CA SER A 3 0.39 -37.94 0.45
C SER A 3 1.29 -36.79 -0.01
N VAL A 4 0.82 -36.03 -0.98
CA VAL A 4 1.46 -34.78 -1.40
C VAL A 4 1.06 -33.71 -0.40
N ASN A 5 2.02 -33.35 0.47
CA ASN A 5 1.91 -32.21 1.38
C ASN A 5 1.76 -30.92 0.56
N SER A 6 0.52 -30.56 0.27
CA SER A 6 0.10 -29.28 -0.30
C SER A 6 0.19 -28.17 0.75
N SER A 7 1.38 -27.95 1.30
CA SER A 7 1.66 -26.94 2.33
C SER A 7 2.89 -26.11 1.94
N ARG A 8 2.88 -25.57 0.72
CA ARG A 8 3.84 -24.55 0.27
C ARG A 8 3.20 -23.32 -0.38
N TYR A 9 1.86 -23.33 -0.53
CA TYR A 9 1.09 -22.20 -1.05
C TYR A 9 -0.14 -21.94 -0.19
N ALA A 10 0.05 -21.92 1.14
CA ALA A 10 -0.79 -21.05 1.95
C ALA A 10 -0.37 -19.61 1.60
N LEU A 11 -0.77 -19.17 0.40
CA LEU A 11 -0.96 -17.77 0.11
C LEU A 11 -1.98 -17.35 1.15
N LEU A 12 -1.49 -16.81 2.27
CA LEU A 12 -2.26 -15.87 3.07
C LEU A 12 -2.70 -14.82 2.06
N MET A 13 -3.87 -15.04 1.44
CA MET A 13 -4.63 -14.05 0.71
C MET A 13 -5.08 -13.06 1.77
N THR A 14 -4.13 -12.29 2.26
CA THR A 14 -4.45 -11.07 2.97
C THR A 14 -5.17 -10.23 1.93
N SER A 15 -6.44 -9.97 2.17
CA SER A 15 -7.25 -8.96 1.48
C SER A 15 -6.67 -7.56 1.72
N LEU A 16 -5.34 -7.39 1.59
CA LEU A 16 -4.68 -6.11 1.57
C LEU A 16 -5.20 -5.43 0.31
N PRO A 17 -5.77 -4.22 0.43
CA PRO A 17 -6.21 -3.51 -0.74
C PRO A 17 -5.00 -3.27 -1.66
N LEU A 18 -4.97 -3.96 -2.80
CA LEU A 18 -4.35 -3.54 -4.06
C LEU A 18 -2.82 -3.36 -4.12
N ALA A 19 -2.02 -3.93 -3.22
CA ALA A 19 -0.56 -4.00 -3.40
C ALA A 19 -0.11 -5.42 -3.81
N ALA A 20 0.80 -5.49 -4.79
CA ALA A 20 1.46 -6.74 -5.14
C ALA A 20 2.25 -7.31 -3.95
N ARG A 21 2.45 -8.63 -3.93
CA ARG A 21 3.15 -9.30 -2.82
C ARG A 21 4.55 -8.71 -2.62
N GLY A 22 4.85 -8.29 -1.39
CA GLY A 22 6.13 -7.67 -1.03
C GLY A 22 6.12 -6.13 -1.07
N LEU A 23 5.04 -5.52 -1.55
CA LEU A 23 4.83 -4.06 -1.50
C LEU A 23 3.84 -3.70 -0.40
N LYS A 24 3.98 -2.47 0.12
CA LYS A 24 3.00 -1.84 1.01
C LYS A 24 1.96 -1.12 0.15
N SER A 25 0.73 -1.08 0.65
CA SER A 25 -0.37 -0.41 -0.01
C SER A 25 -0.52 1.02 0.49
N TYR A 26 -0.51 1.96 -0.44
CA TYR A 26 -0.69 3.37 -0.22
C TYR A 26 -1.81 3.92 -1.09
N ARG A 27 -2.29 5.10 -0.73
CA ARG A 27 -3.11 5.93 -1.60
C ARG A 27 -2.77 7.40 -1.44
N HIS A 28 -3.02 8.16 -2.49
CA HIS A 28 -2.90 9.61 -2.47
C HIS A 28 -4.16 10.24 -3.09
N PRO A 29 -4.72 11.32 -2.52
CA PRO A 29 -5.84 12.00 -3.14
C PRO A 29 -5.42 12.70 -4.44
N SER A 30 -6.33 12.76 -5.39
CA SER A 30 -6.22 13.45 -6.67
C SER A 30 -7.54 14.16 -6.97
N VAL A 31 -7.55 15.02 -8.00
CA VAL A 31 -8.78 15.73 -8.43
C VAL A 31 -9.90 14.79 -8.88
N PHE A 32 -9.57 13.55 -9.28
CA PHE A 32 -10.52 12.54 -9.74
C PHE A 32 -10.80 11.43 -8.72
N GLY A 33 -10.36 11.57 -7.47
CA GLY A 33 -10.52 10.57 -6.42
C GLY A 33 -9.19 10.09 -5.86
N TRP A 34 -8.98 8.78 -5.73
CA TRP A 34 -7.78 8.21 -5.09
C TRP A 34 -6.89 7.50 -6.08
N VAL A 35 -5.59 7.82 -6.05
CA VAL A 35 -4.55 7.06 -6.73
C VAL A 35 -4.08 5.97 -5.78
N MET A 36 -4.22 4.71 -6.19
CA MET A 36 -3.74 3.55 -5.43
C MET A 36 -2.30 3.25 -5.81
N ILE A 37 -1.43 3.03 -4.82
CA ILE A 37 0.01 2.95 -5.01
C ILE A 37 0.54 1.73 -4.26
N GLY A 38 1.23 0.83 -4.95
CA GLY A 38 2.04 -0.22 -4.32
C GLY A 38 3.51 0.22 -4.31
N ALA A 39 4.11 0.35 -3.12
CA ALA A 39 5.49 0.82 -3.00
C ALA A 39 6.25 0.14 -1.86
N THR A 40 7.58 0.23 -1.90
CA THR A 40 8.46 -0.40 -0.89
C THR A 40 8.51 0.38 0.41
N ASP A 41 8.43 1.69 0.34
CA ASP A 41 8.39 2.62 1.46
C ASP A 41 7.63 3.91 1.11
N ASP A 42 7.58 4.84 2.06
CA ASP A 42 6.77 6.05 1.97
C ASP A 42 7.36 7.05 0.95
N ALA A 43 8.68 7.09 0.78
CA ALA A 43 9.34 7.97 -0.18
C ALA A 43 9.15 7.46 -1.62
N ASP A 44 9.22 6.15 -1.80
CA ASP A 44 8.90 5.46 -3.04
C ASP A 44 7.44 5.68 -3.43
N ALA A 45 6.51 5.56 -2.48
CA ALA A 45 5.09 5.83 -2.69
C ALA A 45 4.84 7.28 -3.13
N LEU A 46 5.51 8.26 -2.54
CA LEU A 46 5.38 9.67 -2.93
C LEU A 46 5.89 9.91 -4.37
N ARG A 47 6.98 9.25 -4.75
CA ARG A 47 7.53 9.33 -6.11
C ARG A 47 6.55 8.77 -7.14
N GLU A 48 5.90 7.65 -6.81
CA GLU A 48 4.87 7.06 -7.67
C GLU A 48 3.59 7.93 -7.71
N ALA A 49 3.21 8.56 -6.60
CA ALA A 49 2.11 9.54 -6.58
C ALA A 49 2.37 10.71 -7.54
N ALA A 50 3.60 11.25 -7.57
CA ALA A 50 4.00 12.37 -8.40
C ALA A 50 3.83 12.15 -9.91
N ARG A 51 3.69 10.89 -10.36
CA ARG A 51 3.37 10.56 -11.76
C ARG A 51 1.91 10.83 -12.13
N SER A 52 1.03 10.90 -11.13
CA SER A 52 -0.42 10.94 -11.29
C SER A 52 -1.09 12.17 -10.64
N VAL A 53 -0.36 12.93 -9.82
CA VAL A 53 -0.86 14.13 -9.14
C VAL A 53 0.11 15.30 -9.29
N ASP A 54 -0.43 16.51 -9.48
CA ASP A 54 0.37 17.72 -9.69
C ASP A 54 1.14 18.16 -8.42
N SER A 55 0.55 17.90 -7.25
CA SER A 55 1.09 18.33 -5.94
C SER A 55 1.20 17.15 -4.98
N PRO A 56 2.19 16.26 -5.15
CA PRO A 56 2.40 15.13 -4.25
C PRO A 56 2.85 15.62 -2.86
N SER A 57 2.20 15.14 -1.79
CA SER A 57 2.52 15.54 -0.42
C SER A 57 2.50 14.37 0.56
N MET A 58 3.53 14.29 1.40
CA MET A 58 3.60 13.30 2.50
C MET A 58 2.48 13.47 3.53
N MET A 59 1.91 14.67 3.67
CA MET A 59 0.80 14.91 4.60
C MET A 59 -0.52 14.30 4.10
N LEU A 60 -0.64 14.12 2.78
CA LEU A 60 -1.83 13.56 2.12
C LEU A 60 -1.64 12.08 1.77
N LEU A 61 -0.39 11.58 1.80
CA LEU A 61 -0.09 10.19 1.57
C LEU A 61 -0.63 9.33 2.71
N GLN A 62 -1.38 8.29 2.35
CA GLN A 62 -1.95 7.35 3.31
C GLN A 62 -1.46 5.94 3.06
N LYS A 63 -1.24 5.20 4.13
CA LYS A 63 -0.77 3.81 4.12
C LYS A 63 -1.78 2.90 4.77
N TRP A 64 -2.00 1.74 4.16
CA TRP A 64 -2.83 0.68 4.75
C TRP A 64 -2.08 0.03 5.93
N ASN A 65 -2.69 0.04 7.11
CA ASN A 65 -2.13 -0.56 8.32
C ASN A 65 -2.68 -1.96 8.64
N GLY A 66 -3.55 -2.51 7.78
CA GLY A 66 -4.26 -3.77 8.02
C GLY A 66 -5.76 -3.61 8.23
N SER A 67 -6.23 -2.44 8.66
CA SER A 67 -7.65 -2.15 8.91
C SER A 67 -8.14 -0.86 8.24
N ALA A 68 -7.28 0.15 8.11
CA ALA A 68 -7.62 1.42 7.49
C ALA A 68 -6.40 2.06 6.81
N TYR A 69 -6.68 3.01 5.92
CA TYR A 69 -5.66 3.93 5.41
C TYR A 69 -5.46 5.06 6.42
N GLN A 70 -4.22 5.27 6.85
CA GLN A 70 -3.83 6.31 7.79
C GLN A 70 -2.75 7.20 7.19
N ASN A 71 -2.77 8.49 7.51
CA ASN A 71 -1.77 9.44 7.01
C ASN A 71 -0.37 9.06 7.51
N CYS A 72 0.59 8.95 6.59
CA CYS A 72 1.97 8.61 6.94
C CYS A 72 2.59 9.65 7.88
N ALA A 73 2.28 10.95 7.69
CA ALA A 73 2.75 12.03 8.54
C ALA A 73 2.24 11.97 9.99
N GLN A 74 1.14 11.25 10.28
CA GLN A 74 0.60 11.12 11.64
C GLN A 74 1.13 9.88 12.38
N GLN A 75 1.71 8.91 11.67
CA GLN A 75 2.22 7.66 12.27
C GLN A 75 3.60 7.82 12.95
N ALA A 76 4.28 8.95 12.77
CA ALA A 76 5.59 9.21 13.40
C ALA A 76 5.50 9.68 14.87
N ALA A 77 4.29 9.87 15.41
CA ALA A 77 4.06 10.48 16.72
C ALA A 77 3.39 9.54 17.74
N SER A 78 3.47 8.23 17.57
CA SER A 78 2.83 7.23 18.45
C SER A 78 3.78 6.09 18.81
#